data_AF-A0A7S2L0G9-F1
#
_entry.id   AF-A0A7S2L0G9-F1
#
_cell.length_a   1.000
_cell.length_b   1.000
_cell.length_c   1.000
_cell.angle_alpha   90.00
_cell.angle_beta   90.00
_cell.angle_gamma   90.00
#
_symmetry.space_group_name_H-M   'P 1'
#
loop_
_entity.id
_entity.type
_entity.pdbx_description
1 polymer ?
#
loop_
_entity_poly.entity_id
_entity_poly.type
_entity_poly.pdbx_seq_one_letter_code
_entity_poly.pdbx_strand_id
1 'polypeptide(L)'
;NFTETIELQINLKNYDPQRDKRFSGTFKLPSVPRPNLKCCMLGNAAHCEQAARIDIDAMSVDDLKKLNKNKKLVKKLARRYDFFLASDNMIKQIPRLLGPGLTKAGKFPTLLSSKDDMQEKIDEVKATIKFQMKKVMTLNIAVANVEMDKQ
;
A
#
# COMPACT_ATOMS: atom_id res chain seq x y z
N ASN A 1 21.66 -13.81 0.93
CA ASN A 1 20.65 -14.19 1.95
C ASN A 1 19.36 -13.45 1.68
N PHE A 2 18.24 -14.17 1.58
CA PHE A 2 16.89 -13.62 1.48
C PHE A 2 16.23 -13.84 2.84
N THR A 3 15.70 -12.77 3.42
CA THR A 3 14.94 -12.85 4.67
C THR A 3 13.57 -13.43 4.39
N GLU A 4 13.33 -14.64 4.88
CA GLU A 4 12.05 -15.32 4.73
C GLU A 4 10.99 -14.66 5.62
N THR A 5 9.79 -14.47 5.07
CA THR A 5 8.63 -13.93 5.80
C THR A 5 7.79 -15.07 6.35
N ILE A 6 7.44 -14.97 7.63
CA ILE A 6 6.49 -15.82 8.33
C ILE A 6 5.07 -15.33 8.03
N GLU A 7 4.28 -16.18 7.39
CA GLU A 7 2.89 -15.92 7.07
C GLU A 7 1.96 -16.73 7.98
N LEU A 8 0.95 -16.05 8.54
CA LEU A 8 -0.15 -16.66 9.27
C LEU A 8 -1.35 -16.80 8.35
N GLN A 9 -1.82 -18.04 8.19
CA GLN A 9 -3.03 -18.34 7.45
C GLN A 9 -4.16 -18.72 8.43
N ILE A 10 -5.24 -17.95 8.40
CA ILE A 10 -6.46 -18.19 9.20
C ILE A 10 -7.56 -18.62 8.24
N ASN A 11 -8.19 -19.76 8.52
CA ASN A 11 -9.34 -20.25 7.74
C ASN A 11 -10.61 -20.18 8.59
N LEU A 12 -11.62 -19.47 8.10
CA LEU A 12 -12.92 -19.35 8.78
C LEU A 12 -13.85 -20.48 8.33
N LYS A 13 -14.12 -21.44 9.23
CA LYS A 13 -15.18 -22.44 9.01
C LYS A 13 -16.55 -21.82 9.30
N ASN A 14 -17.56 -22.17 8.49
CA ASN A 14 -18.96 -21.78 8.65
C ASN A 14 -19.29 -20.28 8.46
N TYR A 15 -18.51 -19.54 7.68
CA TYR A 15 -18.78 -18.11 7.41
C TYR A 15 -19.28 -17.88 5.98
N ASP A 16 -20.52 -17.46 5.77
CA ASP A 16 -21.06 -17.29 4.42
C ASP A 16 -20.81 -15.86 3.91
N PRO A 17 -19.90 -15.64 2.93
CA PRO A 17 -19.57 -14.31 2.43
C PRO A 17 -20.70 -13.61 1.64
N GLN A 18 -21.86 -14.28 1.44
CA GLN A 18 -23.07 -13.67 0.89
C GLN A 18 -24.07 -13.22 1.96
N ARG A 19 -24.16 -13.93 3.09
CA ARG A 19 -25.06 -13.57 4.21
C ARG A 19 -24.40 -12.65 5.22
N ASP A 20 -23.10 -12.84 5.46
CA ASP A 20 -22.35 -12.10 6.47
C ASP A 20 -21.55 -10.92 5.88
N LYS A 21 -21.37 -9.88 6.70
CA LYS A 21 -20.61 -8.68 6.29
C LYS A 21 -19.14 -9.01 6.08
N ARG A 22 -18.66 -8.84 4.85
CA ARG A 22 -17.24 -8.93 4.53
C ARG A 22 -16.44 -7.98 5.43
N PHE A 23 -15.45 -8.53 6.11
CA PHE A 23 -14.56 -7.75 6.96
C PHE A 23 -13.32 -7.32 6.17
N SER A 24 -12.99 -6.04 6.32
CA SER A 24 -11.74 -5.46 5.90
C SER A 24 -11.20 -4.64 7.04
N GLY A 25 -10.01 -4.97 7.50
CA GLY A 25 -9.36 -4.26 8.58
C GLY A 25 -7.90 -3.98 8.25
N THR A 26 -7.37 -2.99 8.95
CA THR A 26 -5.95 -2.66 8.97
C THR A 26 -5.46 -2.89 10.38
N PHE A 27 -4.37 -3.62 10.53
CA PHE A 27 -3.72 -3.84 11.81
C PHE A 27 -2.31 -3.27 11.74
N LYS A 28 -1.95 -2.42 12.69
CA LYS A 28 -0.58 -1.92 12.84
C LYS A 28 0.20 -2.97 13.62
N LEU A 29 1.12 -3.64 12.94
CA LEU A 29 2.04 -4.55 13.62
C LEU A 29 3.08 -3.73 14.41
N PRO A 30 3.52 -4.22 15.57
CA PRO A 30 4.60 -3.60 16.33
C PRO A 30 5.96 -3.70 15.64
N SER A 31 6.11 -4.61 14.66
CA SER A 31 7.34 -4.81 13.92
C SER A 31 7.04 -4.92 12.42
N VAL A 32 7.93 -4.36 11.58
CA VAL A 32 7.73 -4.30 10.12
C VAL A 32 8.06 -5.66 9.49
N PRO A 33 7.06 -6.44 9.02
CA PRO A 33 7.30 -7.78 8.51
C PRO A 33 7.94 -7.79 7.12
N ARG A 34 8.00 -6.65 6.40
CA ARG A 34 8.62 -6.58 5.07
C ARG A 34 9.44 -5.30 4.91
N PRO A 35 10.78 -5.34 5.11
CA PRO A 35 11.63 -4.15 4.97
C PRO A 35 11.75 -3.65 3.52
N ASN A 36 11.56 -4.54 2.54
CA ASN A 36 11.75 -4.25 1.10
C ASN A 36 10.50 -3.72 0.38
N LEU A 37 9.52 -3.18 1.10
CA LEU A 37 8.32 -2.65 0.46
C LEU A 37 8.66 -1.36 -0.30
N LYS A 38 8.31 -1.33 -1.59
CA LYS A 38 8.57 -0.17 -2.45
C LYS A 38 7.45 0.85 -2.33
N CYS A 39 7.79 2.04 -1.85
CA CYS A 39 6.89 3.18 -1.77
C CYS A 39 6.95 4.02 -3.05
N CYS A 40 5.82 4.61 -3.44
CA CYS A 40 5.81 5.70 -4.40
C CYS A 40 5.00 6.88 -3.86
N MET A 41 5.60 8.06 -3.85
CA MET A 41 4.96 9.32 -3.48
C MET A 41 4.35 10.00 -4.70
N LEU A 42 3.10 10.44 -4.60
CA LEU A 42 2.39 11.20 -5.62
C LEU A 42 2.14 12.60 -5.07
N GLY A 43 2.81 13.63 -5.62
CA GLY A 43 2.72 14.97 -5.04
C GLY A 43 3.35 16.09 -5.88
N ASN A 44 3.33 17.28 -5.29
CA ASN A 44 3.95 18.49 -5.85
C ASN A 44 5.48 18.49 -5.64
N ALA A 45 6.18 19.46 -6.22
CA ALA A 45 7.64 19.60 -6.12
C ALA A 45 8.19 19.53 -4.68
N ALA A 46 7.53 20.16 -3.70
CA ALA A 46 7.92 20.08 -2.29
C ALA A 46 7.88 18.64 -1.72
N HIS A 47 6.87 17.86 -2.12
CA HIS A 47 6.74 16.46 -1.75
C HIS A 47 7.76 15.58 -2.48
N CYS A 48 8.09 15.92 -3.74
CA CYS A 48 9.15 15.23 -4.47
C CYS A 48 10.52 15.45 -3.84
N GLU A 49 10.79 16.66 -3.34
CA GLU A 49 12.06 16.98 -2.69
C GLU A 49 12.20 16.26 -1.34
N GLN A 50 11.12 16.21 -0.56
CA GLN A 50 11.09 15.47 0.70
C GLN A 50 11.19 13.95 0.49
N ALA A 51 10.54 13.42 -0.56
CA ALA A 51 10.67 12.03 -0.95
C ALA A 51 12.10 11.69 -1.43
N ALA A 52 12.74 12.58 -2.19
CA ALA A 52 14.13 12.40 -2.64
C ALA A 52 15.12 12.37 -1.46
N ARG A 53 14.87 13.12 -0.39
CA ARG A 53 15.66 13.05 0.85
C ARG A 53 15.54 11.71 1.58
N ILE A 54 14.41 11.03 1.43
CA ILE A 54 14.08 9.76 2.09
C ILE A 54 14.34 8.56 1.14
N ASP A 55 14.88 8.81 -0.06
CA ASP A 55 15.14 7.80 -1.11
C ASP A 55 13.86 7.09 -1.60
N ILE A 56 12.78 7.85 -1.78
CA ILE A 56 11.50 7.33 -2.26
C ILE A 56 11.16 7.90 -3.63
N ASP A 57 10.75 7.02 -4.53
CA ASP A 57 10.29 7.38 -5.87
C ASP A 57 9.09 8.34 -5.79
N ALA A 58 9.25 9.55 -6.30
CA ALA A 58 8.19 10.53 -6.40
C ALA A 58 7.71 10.69 -7.85
N MET A 59 6.40 10.81 -8.04
CA MET A 59 5.77 11.12 -9.31
C MET A 59 4.98 12.42 -9.22
N SER A 60 5.19 13.26 -10.23
CA SER A 60 4.55 14.57 -10.36
C SER A 60 3.16 14.46 -10.99
N VAL A 61 2.40 15.56 -10.94
CA VAL A 61 1.06 15.67 -11.55
C VAL A 61 1.09 15.44 -13.06
N ASP A 62 2.18 15.85 -13.73
CA ASP A 62 2.35 15.71 -15.17
C ASP A 62 2.58 14.25 -15.60
N ASP A 63 3.28 13.47 -14.79
CA ASP A 63 3.48 12.04 -15.04
C ASP A 63 2.17 11.26 -14.85
N LEU A 64 1.37 11.64 -13.84
CA LEU A 64 0.07 11.03 -13.60
C LEU A 64 -0.90 11.26 -14.76
N LYS A 65 -0.87 12.45 -15.36
CA LYS A 65 -1.69 12.77 -16.55
C LYS A 65 -1.25 11.99 -17.78
N LYS A 66 0.06 11.80 -17.98
CA LYS A 66 0.61 10.96 -19.08
C LYS A 66 0.24 9.48 -18.91
N LEU A 67 0.14 9.01 -17.67
CA LEU A 67 -0.19 7.61 -17.34
C LEU A 67 -1.68 7.27 -17.49
N ASN A 68 -2.58 8.24 -17.46
CA ASN A 68 -4.03 8.05 -17.58
C ASN A 68 -4.46 7.37 -18.90
N LYS A 69 -3.72 7.58 -19.99
CA LYS A 69 -4.07 7.00 -21.31
C LYS A 69 -3.67 5.53 -21.46
N ASN A 70 -2.78 4.99 -20.63
CA ASN A 70 -2.18 3.67 -20.83
C ASN A 70 -2.39 2.73 -19.64
N LYS A 71 -3.45 1.89 -19.71
CA LYS A 71 -3.74 0.82 -18.73
C LYS A 71 -2.56 -0.14 -18.48
N LYS A 72 -1.69 -0.36 -19.49
CA LYS A 72 -0.50 -1.23 -19.37
C LYS A 72 0.57 -0.65 -18.44
N LEU A 73 0.82 0.66 -18.52
CA LEU A 73 1.82 1.33 -17.67
C LEU A 73 1.36 1.40 -16.23
N VAL A 74 0.06 1.71 -16.01
CA VAL A 74 -0.55 1.68 -14.66
C VAL A 74 -0.45 0.28 -14.03
N LYS A 75 -0.68 -0.78 -14.82
CA LYS A 75 -0.52 -2.16 -14.33
C LYS A 75 0.95 -2.52 -14.03
N LYS A 76 1.91 -1.94 -14.75
CA LYS A 76 3.35 -2.13 -14.50
C LYS A 76 3.79 -1.40 -13.24
N LEU A 77 3.30 -0.18 -13.01
CA LEU A 77 3.55 0.60 -11.79
C LEU A 77 2.94 -0.07 -10.56
N ALA A 78 1.69 -0.52 -10.65
CA ALA A 78 1.03 -1.24 -9.56
C ALA A 78 1.69 -2.59 -9.22
N ARG A 79 2.51 -3.15 -10.12
CA ARG A 79 3.33 -4.34 -9.85
C ARG A 79 4.70 -4.01 -9.26
N ARG A 80 5.25 -2.82 -9.54
CA ARG A 80 6.57 -2.40 -9.04
C ARG A 80 6.52 -1.80 -7.64
N TYR A 81 5.44 -1.10 -7.31
CA TYR A 81 5.27 -0.43 -6.02
C TYR A 81 4.18 -1.11 -5.21
N ASP A 82 4.42 -1.26 -3.91
CA ASP A 82 3.52 -1.95 -2.98
C ASP A 82 2.50 -1.03 -2.34
N PHE A 83 2.90 0.20 -2.03
CA PHE A 83 2.02 1.23 -1.52
C PHE A 83 2.30 2.58 -2.17
N PHE A 84 1.24 3.38 -2.29
CA PHE A 84 1.28 4.73 -2.84
C PHE A 84 0.87 5.71 -1.75
N LEU A 85 1.53 6.84 -1.71
CA LEU A 85 1.20 7.96 -0.83
C LEU A 85 0.79 9.14 -1.70
N ALA A 86 -0.25 9.86 -1.33
CA ALA A 86 -0.76 10.97 -2.13
C ALA A 86 -1.02 12.19 -1.27
N SER A 87 -0.63 13.37 -1.77
CA SER A 87 -1.00 14.63 -1.13
C SER A 87 -2.50 14.92 -1.28
N ASP A 88 -3.05 15.76 -0.40
CA ASP A 88 -4.46 16.18 -0.40
C ASP A 88 -4.97 16.66 -1.77
N ASN A 89 -4.13 17.35 -2.53
CA ASN A 89 -4.49 17.85 -3.86
C ASN A 89 -4.67 16.71 -4.88
N MET A 90 -3.96 15.60 -4.69
CA MET A 90 -3.93 14.46 -5.61
C MET A 90 -5.04 13.46 -5.31
N ILE A 91 -5.48 13.33 -4.05
CA ILE A 91 -6.47 12.32 -3.66
C ILE A 91 -7.82 12.49 -4.37
N LYS A 92 -8.20 13.72 -4.73
CA LYS A 92 -9.44 14.02 -5.47
C LYS A 92 -9.38 13.57 -6.94
N GLN A 93 -8.18 13.55 -7.53
CA GLN A 93 -7.99 13.18 -8.94
C GLN A 93 -7.70 11.69 -9.12
N ILE A 94 -7.17 11.02 -8.10
CA ILE A 94 -6.76 9.61 -8.14
C ILE A 94 -7.89 8.64 -8.52
N PRO A 95 -9.12 8.74 -7.97
CA PRO A 95 -10.22 7.88 -8.39
C PRO A 95 -10.56 8.01 -9.88
N ARG A 96 -10.44 9.21 -10.45
CA ARG A 96 -10.75 9.49 -11.86
C ARG A 96 -9.63 9.06 -12.80
N LEU A 97 -8.38 9.29 -12.42
CA LEU A 97 -7.20 9.02 -13.26
C LEU A 97 -6.69 7.58 -13.13
N LEU A 98 -6.69 7.02 -11.92
CA LEU A 98 -6.04 5.75 -11.60
C LEU A 98 -6.97 4.75 -10.91
N GLY A 99 -8.22 5.12 -10.62
CA GLY A 99 -9.19 4.28 -9.92
C GLY A 99 -9.31 2.86 -10.49
N PRO A 100 -9.52 2.66 -11.81
CA PRO A 100 -9.67 1.31 -12.36
C PRO A 100 -8.41 0.43 -12.22
N GLY A 101 -7.22 1.04 -12.22
CA GLY A 101 -5.95 0.33 -12.16
C GLY A 101 -5.51 0.02 -10.72
N LEU A 102 -5.56 1.02 -9.84
CA LEU A 102 -5.11 0.93 -8.45
C LEU A 102 -6.14 0.24 -7.54
N THR A 103 -7.45 0.48 -7.73
CA THR A 103 -8.49 -0.19 -6.94
C THR A 103 -8.54 -1.68 -7.25
N LYS A 104 -8.35 -2.06 -8.52
CA LYS A 104 -8.27 -3.48 -8.92
C LYS A 104 -7.00 -4.17 -8.38
N ALA A 105 -5.92 -3.41 -8.19
CA ALA A 105 -4.71 -3.88 -7.54
C ALA A 105 -4.80 -3.90 -6.00
N GLY A 106 -5.83 -3.27 -5.41
CA GLY A 106 -5.99 -3.14 -3.96
C GLY A 106 -5.02 -2.14 -3.31
N LYS A 107 -4.29 -1.36 -4.10
CA LYS A 107 -3.24 -0.42 -3.67
C LYS A 107 -3.77 1.01 -3.73
N PHE A 108 -4.78 1.30 -2.92
CA PHE A 108 -5.33 2.65 -2.85
C PHE A 108 -4.36 3.56 -2.08
N PRO A 109 -4.09 4.79 -2.54
CA PRO A 109 -3.10 5.64 -1.91
C PRO A 109 -3.54 6.10 -0.52
N THR A 110 -2.60 6.10 0.43
CA THR A 110 -2.82 6.73 1.74
C THR A 110 -2.64 8.24 1.60
N LEU A 111 -3.51 9.00 2.26
CA LEU A 111 -3.43 10.45 2.30
C LEU A 111 -2.23 10.87 3.15
N LEU A 112 -1.39 11.74 2.59
CA LEU A 112 -0.35 12.45 3.30
C LEU A 112 -0.74 13.92 3.41
N SER A 113 -0.90 14.41 4.64
CA SER A 113 -1.04 15.84 4.87
C SER A 113 0.32 16.51 4.69
N SER A 114 0.34 17.73 4.15
CA SER A 114 1.60 18.47 3.93
C SER A 114 2.29 18.96 5.22
N LYS A 115 1.72 18.63 6.38
CA LYS A 115 2.24 18.96 7.72
C LYS A 115 2.83 17.75 8.46
N ASP A 116 2.60 16.53 7.98
CA ASP A 116 3.08 15.31 8.63
C ASP A 116 4.43 14.91 8.02
N ASP A 117 5.33 14.38 8.85
CA ASP A 117 6.57 13.78 8.37
C ASP A 117 6.28 12.54 7.52
N MET A 118 6.75 12.61 6.28
CA MET A 118 6.59 11.54 5.30
C MET A 118 7.15 10.22 5.84
N GLN A 119 8.28 10.29 6.53
CA GLN A 119 9.00 9.13 7.08
C GLN A 119 8.19 8.37 8.13
N GLU A 120 7.54 9.06 9.06
CA GLU A 120 6.68 8.41 10.06
C GLU A 120 5.49 7.73 9.40
N LYS A 121 4.82 8.42 8.46
CA LYS A 121 3.69 7.83 7.73
C LYS A 121 4.11 6.58 6.95
N ILE A 122 5.31 6.57 6.38
CA ILE A 122 5.84 5.41 5.67
C ILE A 122 6.11 4.26 6.63
N ASP A 123 6.71 4.53 7.79
CA ASP A 123 6.94 3.51 8.81
C ASP A 123 5.61 2.91 9.28
N GLU A 124 4.62 3.75 9.58
CA GLU A 124 3.27 3.31 9.92
C GLU A 124 2.64 2.46 8.83
N VAL A 125 2.75 2.86 7.57
CA VAL A 125 2.21 2.10 6.42
C VAL A 125 2.97 0.79 6.21
N LYS A 126 4.29 0.76 6.43
CA LYS A 126 5.10 -0.47 6.37
C LYS A 126 4.74 -1.45 7.48
N ALA A 127 4.44 -0.93 8.67
CA ALA A 127 3.96 -1.69 9.82
C ALA A 127 2.47 -2.09 9.69
N THR A 128 1.70 -1.37 8.88
CA THR A 128 0.27 -1.64 8.71
C THR A 128 0.03 -2.72 7.67
N ILE A 129 -0.50 -3.85 8.14
CA ILE A 129 -1.01 -4.91 7.30
C ILE A 129 -2.52 -4.72 7.07
N LYS A 130 -2.94 -4.85 5.81
CA LYS A 130 -4.36 -4.86 5.46
C LYS A 130 -4.82 -6.31 5.27
N PHE A 131 -5.75 -6.76 6.10
CA PHE A 131 -6.44 -8.02 5.88
C PHE A 131 -7.80 -7.72 5.29
N GLN A 132 -8.05 -8.23 4.08
CA GLN A 132 -9.33 -8.06 3.40
C GLN A 132 -9.86 -9.42 3.00
N MET A 133 -11.06 -9.75 3.50
CA MET A 133 -11.77 -10.93 3.04
C MET A 133 -12.23 -10.71 1.60
N LYS A 134 -11.70 -11.52 0.67
CA LYS A 134 -12.12 -11.53 -0.73
C LYS A 134 -13.17 -12.64 -0.93
N LYS A 135 -13.06 -13.41 -2.01
CA LYS A 135 -14.00 -14.48 -2.37
C LYS A 135 -13.73 -15.79 -1.62
N VAL A 136 -12.56 -15.94 -1.02
CA VAL A 136 -12.10 -17.17 -0.35
C VAL A 136 -12.11 -16.95 1.17
N MET A 137 -12.48 -17.96 1.95
CA MET A 137 -12.58 -17.95 3.41
C MET A 137 -11.22 -17.90 4.14
N THR A 138 -10.12 -17.83 3.40
CA THR A 138 -8.76 -17.81 3.94
C THR A 138 -8.23 -16.39 4.02
N LEU A 139 -7.68 -16.04 5.18
CA LEU A 139 -6.92 -14.82 5.41
C LEU A 139 -5.45 -15.18 5.51
N ASN A 140 -4.63 -14.56 4.67
CA ASN A 140 -3.19 -14.71 4.74
C ASN A 140 -2.60 -13.37 5.18
N ILE A 141 -1.80 -13.40 6.24
CA ILE A 141 -1.21 -12.21 6.84
C ILE A 141 0.29 -12.47 7.03
N ALA A 142 1.13 -11.55 6.58
CA ALA A 142 2.55 -11.57 6.94
C ALA A 142 2.71 -11.01 8.36
N VAL A 143 3.23 -11.82 9.30
CA VAL A 143 3.29 -11.47 10.72
C VAL A 143 4.71 -11.16 11.18
N ALA A 144 5.72 -11.84 10.63
CA ALA A 144 7.12 -11.66 11.05
C ALA A 144 8.10 -12.09 9.95
N ASN A 145 9.41 -11.92 10.18
CA ASN A 145 10.48 -12.52 9.37
C ASN A 145 11.30 -13.50 10.22
N VAL A 146 12.01 -14.42 9.58
CA VAL A 146 12.86 -15.43 10.25
C VAL A 146 14.01 -14.81 11.06
N GLU A 147 14.40 -13.56 10.76
CA GLU A 147 15.40 -12.80 11.54
C GLU A 147 14.81 -12.07 12.76
N MET A 148 13.50 -12.10 12.99
CA MET A 148 12.89 -11.47 14.17
C MET A 148 12.92 -12.42 15.37
N ASP A 149 13.35 -11.87 16.51
CA ASP A 149 13.43 -12.61 17.77
C ASP A 149 12.04 -13.03 18.27
N LYS A 150 11.95 -14.23 18.84
CA LYS A 150 10.70 -14.75 19.40
C LYS A 150 10.50 -14.13 20.78
N GLN A 151 9.63 -13.12 20.85
CA GLN A 151 9.11 -12.66 22.14
C GLN A 151 8.09 -13.64 22.72
#